data_AF-A0A537MW57-F1
#
_entry.id   AF-A0A537MW57-F1
#
_cell.length_a   1.000
_cell.length_b   1.000
_cell.length_c   1.000
_cell.angle_alpha   90.00
_cell.angle_beta   90.00
_cell.angle_gamma   90.00
#
_symmetry.space_group_name_H-M   'P 1'
#
loop_
_entity.id
_entity.type
_entity.pdbx_description
1 polymer ?
#
loop_
_entity_poly.entity_id
_entity_poly.type
_entity_poly.pdbx_seq_one_letter_code
_entity_poly.pdbx_strand_id
1 'polypeptide(L)'
;MMEKRPVELRSTLAVIYKTLGDMKAKRDWSMSYLKEFANSESDALTAALYDQIFPALSPDGRIDKTWVEDGLRVAARAWEMPELGKIEAETLYSNEFHPKAP
;
A
#
# COMPACT_ATOMS: atom_id res chain seq x y z
N MET A 1 9.70 27.76 -1.83
CA MET A 1 8.53 26.87 -1.70
C MET A 1 8.81 25.39 -2.10
N MET A 2 10.07 25.00 -2.40
CA MET A 2 10.45 23.60 -2.67
C MET A 2 10.96 22.84 -1.44
N GLU A 3 11.54 23.52 -0.45
CA GLU A 3 12.21 22.85 0.70
C GLU A 3 11.27 22.04 1.62
N LYS A 4 9.98 22.36 1.67
CA LYS A 4 9.02 21.68 2.56
C LYS A 4 8.27 20.50 1.91
N ARG A 5 8.20 20.43 0.58
CA ARG A 5 7.43 19.38 -0.13
C ARG A 5 7.87 17.96 0.22
N PRO A 6 9.18 17.65 0.34
CA PRO A 6 9.62 16.30 0.72
C PRO A 6 9.23 15.92 2.15
N VAL A 7 9.20 16.90 3.06
CA VAL A 7 8.85 16.69 4.47
C VAL A 7 7.35 16.51 4.64
N GLU A 8 6.53 17.30 3.93
CA GLU A 8 5.08 17.16 3.91
C GLU A 8 4.67 15.79 3.38
N LEU A 9 5.24 15.36 2.24
CA LEU A 9 4.98 14.03 1.67
C LEU A 9 5.36 12.90 2.64
N ARG A 10 6.56 12.96 3.24
CA ARG A 10 7.00 11.98 4.24
C ARG A 10 6.08 11.93 5.46
N SER A 11 5.60 13.08 5.93
CA SER A 11 4.70 13.17 7.08
C SER A 11 3.33 12.58 6.76
N THR A 12 2.78 12.88 5.58
CA THR A 12 1.52 12.30 5.10
C THR A 12 1.64 10.77 4.98
N LEU A 13 2.70 10.27 4.36
CA LEU A 13 2.96 8.83 4.25
C LEU A 13 3.10 8.17 5.62
N ALA A 14 3.82 8.80 6.56
CA ALA A 14 3.95 8.29 7.93
C ALA A 14 2.59 8.15 8.64
N VAL A 15 1.70 9.14 8.48
CA VAL A 15 0.35 9.08 9.05
C VAL A 15 -0.45 7.95 8.40
N ILE A 16 -0.44 7.84 7.07
CA ILE A 16 -1.17 6.77 6.35
C ILE A 16 -0.73 5.39 6.83
N TYR A 17 0.57 5.11 6.87
CA TYR A 17 1.10 3.81 7.28
C TYR A 17 0.87 3.52 8.75
N LYS A 18 0.96 4.53 9.62
CA LYS A 18 0.59 4.39 11.03
C LYS A 18 -0.89 4.04 11.17
N THR A 19 -1.78 4.72 10.46
CA THR A 19 -3.22 4.44 10.47
C THR A 19 -3.51 3.04 9.93
N LEU A 20 -2.86 2.60 8.85
CA LEU A 20 -2.98 1.24 8.34
C LEU A 20 -2.52 0.20 9.36
N GLY A 21 -1.39 0.44 10.04
CA GLY A 21 -0.92 -0.40 11.13
C GLY A 21 -1.93 -0.51 12.27
N ASP A 22 -2.51 0.62 12.68
CA ASP A 22 -3.61 0.66 13.68
C ASP A 22 -4.85 -0.10 13.18
N MET A 23 -5.20 0.02 11.90
CA MET A 23 -6.35 -0.68 11.33
C MET A 23 -6.15 -2.21 11.36
N LYS A 24 -4.94 -2.68 11.05
CA LYS A 24 -4.60 -4.12 11.11
C LYS A 24 -4.56 -4.65 12.55
N ALA A 25 -4.10 -3.83 13.51
CA ALA A 25 -3.99 -4.23 14.91
C ALA A 25 -5.33 -4.17 15.68
N LYS A 26 -6.27 -3.31 15.25
CA LYS A 26 -7.52 -3.02 15.96
C LYS A 26 -8.72 -3.27 15.05
N ARG A 27 -9.11 -4.53 14.92
CA ARG A 27 -10.21 -4.95 14.04
C ARG A 27 -11.54 -4.27 14.37
N ASP A 28 -11.96 -4.24 15.64
CA ASP A 28 -13.27 -3.69 16.04
C ASP A 28 -13.39 -2.19 15.74
N TRP A 29 -12.31 -1.45 16.00
CA TRP A 29 -12.22 -0.03 15.64
C TRP A 29 -12.30 0.17 14.13
N SER A 30 -11.56 -0.64 13.36
CA SER A 30 -11.56 -0.57 11.90
C SER A 30 -12.91 -0.90 11.29
N MET A 31 -13.59 -1.91 11.84
CA MET A 31 -14.94 -2.30 11.45
C MET A 31 -15.91 -1.14 11.67
N SER A 32 -15.84 -0.48 12.83
CA SER A 32 -16.67 0.68 13.15
C SER A 32 -16.39 1.84 12.19
N TYR A 33 -15.11 2.16 11.96
CA TYR A 33 -14.68 3.20 11.03
C TYR A 33 -15.15 2.93 9.59
N LEU A 34 -15.03 1.69 9.11
CA LEU A 34 -15.46 1.31 7.76
C LEU A 34 -16.97 1.40 7.59
N LYS A 35 -17.76 1.01 8.60
CA LYS A 35 -19.22 1.17 8.56
C LYS A 35 -19.62 2.64 8.47
N GLU A 36 -19.01 3.49 9.29
CA GLU A 36 -19.25 4.93 9.29
C GLU A 36 -18.85 5.56 7.95
N PHE A 37 -17.64 5.28 7.47
CA PHE A 37 -17.12 5.84 6.23
C PHE A 37 -17.91 5.39 4.99
N ALA A 38 -18.23 4.10 4.90
CA ALA A 38 -18.98 3.54 3.77
C ALA A 38 -20.50 3.79 3.88
N ASN A 39 -20.97 4.39 4.98
CA ASN A 39 -22.38 4.50 5.33
C ASN A 39 -23.12 3.16 5.13
N SER A 40 -22.49 2.07 5.59
CA SER A 40 -22.96 0.69 5.37
C SER A 40 -23.60 0.13 6.64
N GLU A 41 -24.84 -0.35 6.52
CA GLU A 41 -25.52 -1.06 7.61
C GLU A 41 -25.19 -2.57 7.64
N SER A 42 -24.53 -3.10 6.60
CA SER A 42 -24.24 -4.53 6.49
C SER A 42 -22.95 -4.92 7.22
N ASP A 43 -23.09 -5.52 8.40
CA ASP A 43 -21.96 -6.06 9.17
C ASP A 43 -21.18 -7.14 8.41
N ALA A 44 -21.90 -8.02 7.71
CA ALA A 44 -21.29 -9.13 6.98
C ALA A 44 -20.42 -8.62 5.82
N LEU A 45 -20.90 -7.62 5.07
CA LEU A 45 -20.14 -7.03 3.97
C LEU A 45 -18.89 -6.30 4.49
N THR A 46 -19.03 -5.51 5.56
CA THR A 46 -17.89 -4.81 6.14
C THR A 46 -16.84 -5.79 6.68
N ALA A 47 -17.27 -6.89 7.31
CA ALA A 47 -16.36 -7.92 7.80
C ALA A 47 -15.60 -8.58 6.64
N ALA A 48 -16.31 -8.97 5.57
CA ALA A 48 -15.69 -9.56 4.39
C ALA A 48 -14.67 -8.60 3.74
N LEU A 49 -15.01 -7.32 3.60
CA LEU A 49 -14.08 -6.31 3.07
C LEU A 49 -12.86 -6.11 3.96
N TYR A 50 -13.08 -6.04 5.28
CA TYR A 50 -11.96 -5.94 6.22
C TYR A 50 -11.03 -7.14 6.08
N ASP A 51 -11.57 -8.36 6.23
CA ASP A 51 -10.80 -9.59 6.30
C ASP A 51 -10.06 -9.90 4.98
N GLN A 52 -10.57 -9.45 3.82
CA GLN A 52 -9.92 -9.65 2.52
C GLN A 52 -8.88 -8.59 2.17
N ILE A 53 -9.10 -7.32 2.53
CA ILE A 53 -8.30 -6.20 2.02
C ILE A 53 -7.23 -5.81 3.04
N PHE A 54 -7.64 -5.45 4.27
CA PHE A 54 -6.75 -4.79 5.22
C PHE A 54 -5.59 -5.67 5.73
N PRO A 55 -5.79 -6.98 6.01
CA PRO A 55 -4.70 -7.89 6.33
C PRO A 55 -3.63 -7.98 5.22
N ALA A 56 -4.06 -7.90 3.95
CA ALA A 56 -3.19 -8.03 2.79
C ALA A 56 -2.43 -6.74 2.43
N LEU A 57 -2.87 -5.57 2.90
CA LEU A 57 -2.17 -4.30 2.65
C LEU A 57 -0.80 -4.27 3.34
N SER A 58 0.21 -3.75 2.64
CA SER A 58 1.52 -3.50 3.23
C SER A 58 1.41 -2.41 4.32
N PRO A 59 1.87 -2.68 5.56
CA PRO A 59 1.71 -1.75 6.68
C PRO A 59 2.70 -0.59 6.63
N ASP A 60 3.82 -0.73 5.92
CA ASP A 60 4.88 0.29 5.82
C ASP A 60 4.98 0.91 4.42
N GLY A 61 4.19 0.39 3.47
CA GLY A 61 4.12 0.84 2.10
C GLY A 61 5.34 0.56 1.25
N ARG A 62 6.36 -0.11 1.82
CA ARG A 62 7.59 -0.36 1.09
C ARG A 62 7.30 -1.25 -0.08
N ILE A 63 7.77 -0.83 -1.23
CA ILE A 63 7.75 -1.66 -2.43
C ILE A 63 9.00 -2.54 -2.37
N ASP A 64 8.79 -3.86 -2.32
CA ASP A 64 9.85 -4.84 -2.48
C ASP A 64 10.26 -4.91 -3.95
N LYS A 65 11.57 -4.93 -4.21
CA LYS A 65 12.13 -5.06 -5.56
C LYS A 65 11.57 -6.31 -6.25
N THR A 66 11.47 -7.41 -5.51
CA THR A 66 10.99 -8.69 -6.02
C THR A 66 9.56 -8.62 -6.57
N TRP A 67 8.69 -7.80 -5.97
CA TRP A 67 7.31 -7.64 -6.44
C TRP A 67 7.25 -6.95 -7.80
N VAL A 68 8.10 -5.95 -8.02
CA VAL A 68 8.19 -5.22 -9.29
C VAL A 68 8.81 -6.12 -10.35
N GLU A 69 9.86 -6.87 -10.01
CA GLU A 69 10.48 -7.87 -10.91
C GLU A 69 9.48 -8.98 -11.31
N ASP A 70 8.73 -9.51 -10.34
CA ASP A 70 7.67 -10.50 -10.60
C ASP A 70 6.58 -9.91 -11.51
N GLY A 71 6.13 -8.68 -11.24
CA GLY A 71 5.14 -7.97 -12.06
C GLY A 71 5.62 -7.76 -13.50
N LEU A 72 6.88 -7.33 -13.69
CA LEU A 72 7.49 -7.17 -14.99
C LEU A 72 7.60 -8.50 -15.74
N ARG A 73 7.95 -9.59 -15.05
CA ARG A 73 8.01 -10.93 -15.63
C ARG A 73 6.64 -11.42 -16.09
N VAL A 74 5.60 -11.17 -15.29
CA VAL A 74 4.21 -11.51 -15.64
C VAL A 74 3.75 -10.69 -16.84
N ALA A 75 3.99 -9.38 -16.84
CA ALA A 75 3.64 -8.49 -17.96
C ALA A 75 4.37 -8.90 -19.25
N ALA A 76 5.66 -9.21 -19.17
CA ALA A 76 6.45 -9.67 -20.31
C ALA A 76 5.85 -10.92 -20.99
N ARG A 77 5.33 -11.86 -20.18
CA ARG A 77 4.67 -13.07 -20.67
C ARG A 77 3.27 -12.77 -21.21
N ALA A 78 2.49 -11.97 -20.48
CA ALA A 78 1.10 -11.69 -20.81
C ALA A 78 0.94 -10.84 -22.08
N TRP A 79 1.92 -9.97 -22.37
CA TRP A 79 1.90 -9.07 -23.51
C TRP A 79 2.87 -9.47 -24.62
N GLU A 80 3.54 -10.62 -24.50
CA GLU A 80 4.54 -11.10 -25.46
C GLU A 80 5.68 -10.09 -25.70
N MET A 81 6.05 -9.35 -24.65
CA MET A 81 7.04 -8.28 -24.65
C MET A 81 8.24 -8.64 -23.75
N PRO A 82 9.20 -9.44 -24.22
CA PRO A 82 10.30 -9.97 -23.40
C PRO A 82 11.22 -8.88 -22.83
N GLU A 83 11.29 -7.71 -23.45
CA GLU A 83 12.01 -6.54 -22.96
C GLU A 83 11.53 -6.02 -21.60
N LEU A 84 10.24 -6.19 -21.26
CA LEU A 84 9.72 -5.80 -19.95
C LEU A 84 10.41 -6.56 -18.81
N GLY A 85 10.71 -7.83 -19.03
CA GLY A 85 11.45 -8.66 -18.06
C GLY A 85 12.92 -8.30 -17.90
N LYS A 86 13.44 -7.34 -18.70
CA LYS A 86 14.81 -6.83 -18.63
C LYS A 86 14.90 -5.45 -17.99
N ILE A 87 13.76 -4.81 -17.68
CA ILE A 87 13.74 -3.51 -17.02
C ILE A 87 14.25 -3.68 -15.59
N GLU A 88 15.19 -2.84 -15.20
CA GLU A 88 15.67 -2.78 -13.82
C GLU A 88 14.56 -2.20 -12.93
N ALA A 89 14.04 -3.01 -12.01
CA ALA A 89 12.92 -2.64 -11.14
C ALA A 89 13.15 -1.32 -10.39
N GLU A 90 14.38 -1.03 -9.97
CA GLU A 90 14.77 0.18 -9.23
C GLU A 90 14.58 1.49 -10.03
N THR A 91 14.40 1.40 -11.36
CA THR A 91 14.10 2.56 -12.21
C THR A 91 12.62 2.95 -12.21
N LEU A 92 11.74 2.05 -11.75
CA LEU A 92 10.28 2.21 -11.82
C LEU A 92 9.65 2.69 -10.51
N TYR A 93 10.37 2.58 -9.40
CA TYR A 93 9.89 3.00 -8.09
C TYR A 93 11.03 3.54 -7.23
N SER A 94 10.67 4.31 -6.20
CA SER A 94 11.63 4.75 -5.18
C SER A 94 11.00 4.68 -3.80
N ASN A 95 11.74 4.11 -2.86
CA ASN A 95 11.40 4.09 -1.44
C ASN A 95 12.03 5.29 -0.69
N GLU A 96 12.68 6.24 -1.37
CA GLU A 96 13.40 7.37 -0.74
C GLU A 96 12.49 8.27 0.11
N PHE A 97 11.20 8.30 -0.21
CA PHE A 97 10.20 9.11 0.49
C PHE A 97 9.46 8.34 1.58
N HIS A 98 9.78 7.05 1.81
CA HIS A 98 9.19 6.35 2.94
C HIS A 98 9.70 6.91 4.27
N PRO A 99 8.86 6.84 5.32
CA PRO A 99 9.30 7.13 6.67
C PRO A 99 10.51 6.24 7.00
N LYS A 100 11.55 6.80 7.61
CA LYS A 100 12.63 5.97 8.15
C LYS A 100 12.02 4.99 9.16
N ALA A 101 12.42 3.72 9.09
CA ALA A 101 12.08 2.77 10.12
C ALA A 101 12.49 3.34 11.50
N PRO A 102 11.68 3.12 12.56
CA PRO A 102 12.01 3.56 13.91
C PRO A 102 13.34 2.99 14.39
#